data_AF-A0A660M8F2-F1
#
_entry.id   AF-A0A660M8F2-F1
#
_cell.length_a   1.000
_cell.length_b   1.000
_cell.length_c   1.000
_cell.angle_alpha   90.00
_cell.angle_beta   90.00
_cell.angle_gamma   90.00
#
_symmetry.space_group_name_H-M   'P 1'
#
loop_
_entity.id
_entity.type
_entity.pdbx_description
1 polymer ?
#
loop_
_entity_poly.entity_id
_entity_poly.type
_entity_poly.pdbx_seq_one_letter_code
_entity_poly.pdbx_strand_id
1 'polypeptide(L)'
;VLISPLLATITRLAISRQREFLADATAVSLTRYPDGLISALEKLKNNKPLERQNSTTASLFISNPMKQGFFQRLFSTHPPLDDRINRLKENSARF
;
A
#
# COMPACT_ATOMS: atom_id res chain seq x y z
N VAL A 1 5.02 7.98 -31.76
CA VAL A 1 4.44 6.70 -31.28
C VAL A 1 3.86 6.93 -29.88
N LEU A 2 2.53 7.03 -29.75
CA LEU A 2 1.85 7.32 -28.47
C LEU A 2 1.71 6.08 -27.55
N ILE A 3 2.04 4.89 -28.04
CA ILE A 3 1.89 3.61 -27.32
C ILE A 3 3.04 3.40 -26.29
N SER A 4 4.24 3.86 -26.62
CA SER A 4 5.43 3.72 -25.77
C SER A 4 5.25 4.30 -24.34
N PRO A 5 4.77 5.55 -24.14
CA PRO A 5 4.59 6.09 -22.78
C PRO A 5 3.52 5.34 -21.96
N LEU A 6 2.48 4.78 -22.60
CA LEU A 6 1.46 3.99 -21.92
C LEU A 6 2.05 2.67 -21.38
N LEU A 7 2.78 1.94 -22.23
CA LEU A 7 3.46 0.70 -21.83
C LEU A 7 4.51 0.94 -20.73
N ALA A 8 5.27 2.04 -20.84
CA ALA A 8 6.24 2.41 -19.82
C ALA A 8 5.56 2.67 -18.46
N THR A 9 4.40 3.33 -18.45
CA THR A 9 3.65 3.60 -17.22
C THR A 9 3.14 2.32 -16.56
N ILE A 10 2.56 1.40 -17.34
CA ILE A 10 2.09 0.10 -16.82
C ILE A 10 3.27 -0.69 -16.24
N THR A 11 4.39 -0.74 -16.96
CA THR A 11 5.60 -1.45 -16.52
C THR A 11 6.15 -0.85 -15.23
N ARG A 12 6.22 0.48 -15.14
CA ARG A 12 6.66 1.19 -13.93
C ARG A 12 5.77 0.86 -12.74
N LEU A 13 4.44 0.85 -12.92
CA LEU A 13 3.50 0.50 -11.85
C LEU A 13 3.67 -0.95 -11.41
N ALA A 14 3.87 -1.88 -12.34
CA ALA A 14 4.13 -3.29 -12.03
C ALA A 14 5.44 -3.47 -11.23
N ILE A 15 6.53 -2.83 -11.66
CA ILE A 15 7.82 -2.85 -10.95
C ILE A 15 7.69 -2.24 -9.54
N SER A 16 6.96 -1.13 -9.40
CA SER A 16 6.69 -0.49 -8.11
C SER A 16 6.02 -1.46 -7.14
N ARG A 17 5.00 -2.21 -7.61
CA ARG A 17 4.31 -3.21 -6.79
C ARG A 17 5.22 -4.36 -6.37
N GLN A 18 6.06 -4.86 -7.29
CA GLN A 18 7.01 -5.93 -6.98
C GLN A 18 8.06 -5.49 -5.95
N ARG A 19 8.53 -4.24 -6.03
CA ARG A 19 9.47 -3.68 -5.06
C ARG A 19 8.87 -3.58 -3.66
N GLU A 20 7.58 -3.27 -3.54
CA GLU A 20 6.89 -3.25 -2.24
C GLU A 20 6.87 -4.64 -1.58
N PHE A 21 6.56 -5.70 -2.34
CA PHE A 21 6.58 -7.06 -1.81
C PHE A 21 7.98 -7.51 -1.40
N LEU A 22 9.01 -7.10 -2.12
CA LEU A 22 10.41 -7.34 -1.73
C LEU A 22 10.79 -6.58 -0.46
N ALA A 23 10.31 -5.35 -0.30
CA ALA A 23 10.51 -4.58 0.91
C ALA A 23 9.88 -5.27 2.12
N ASP A 24 8.66 -5.78 1.99
CA ASP A 24 7.98 -6.56 3.04
C ASP A 24 8.77 -7.81 3.43
N ALA A 25 9.21 -8.60 2.44
CA ALA A 25 10.01 -9.80 2.69
C ALA A 25 11.36 -9.47 3.36
N THR A 26 12.01 -8.39 2.91
CA THR A 26 13.28 -7.93 3.48
C THR A 26 13.08 -7.48 4.93
N ALA A 27 12.03 -6.70 5.22
CA ALA A 27 11.69 -6.27 6.56
C ALA A 27 11.48 -7.46 7.50
N VAL A 28 10.72 -8.48 7.07
CA VAL A 28 10.55 -9.72 7.85
C VAL A 28 11.87 -10.48 8.02
N SER A 29 12.71 -10.55 7.00
CA SER A 29 14.01 -11.22 7.11
C SER A 29 14.93 -10.55 8.14
N LEU A 30 14.86 -9.22 8.24
CA LEU A 30 15.68 -8.43 9.15
C LEU A 30 15.14 -8.45 10.59
N THR A 31 13.82 -8.30 10.76
CA THR A 31 13.20 -8.26 12.09
C THR A 31 12.92 -9.64 12.66
N ARG A 32 12.87 -10.67 11.80
CA ARG A 32 12.44 -12.05 12.12
C ARG A 32 11.07 -12.09 12.80
N TYR A 33 10.22 -11.08 12.53
CA TYR A 33 8.93 -10.91 13.18
C TYR A 33 7.81 -10.57 12.18
N PRO A 34 7.31 -11.58 11.44
CA PRO A 34 6.26 -11.38 10.43
C PRO A 34 4.94 -10.88 11.03
N ASP A 35 4.55 -11.38 12.20
CA ASP A 35 3.29 -11.02 12.86
C ASP A 35 3.22 -9.54 13.23
N GLY A 36 4.36 -8.94 13.60
CA GLY A 36 4.46 -7.51 13.86
C GLY A 36 4.16 -6.67 12.62
N LEU A 37 4.71 -7.06 11.47
CA LEU A 37 4.45 -6.37 10.20
C LEU A 37 2.99 -6.57 9.76
N ILE A 38 2.45 -7.77 9.87
CA ILE A 38 1.04 -8.07 9.59
C ILE A 38 0.13 -7.20 10.46
N SER A 39 0.36 -7.15 11.77
CA SER A 39 -0.40 -6.31 12.71
C SER A 39 -0.32 -4.82 12.36
N ALA A 40 0.85 -4.33 11.95
CA ALA A 40 1.02 -2.95 11.51
C ALA A 40 0.19 -2.63 10.25
N LEU A 41 0.21 -3.52 9.26
CA LEU A 41 -0.58 -3.36 8.03
C LEU A 41 -2.09 -3.44 8.30
N GLU A 42 -2.54 -4.31 9.22
CA GLU A 42 -3.93 -4.41 9.65
C GLU A 42 -4.40 -3.12 10.35
N LYS A 43 -3.55 -2.52 11.20
CA LYS A 43 -3.82 -1.21 11.82
C LYS A 43 -3.92 -0.10 10.77
N LEU A 44 -3.04 -0.11 9.77
CA LEU A 44 -3.08 0.87 8.68
C LEU A 44 -4.35 0.75 7.85
N LYS A 45 -4.79 -0.48 7.56
CA LYS A 45 -6.05 -0.77 6.87
C LYS A 45 -7.26 -0.25 7.65
N ASN A 46 -7.24 -0.42 8.97
CA ASN A 46 -8.32 -0.01 9.86
C ASN A 46 -8.25 1.47 10.28
N ASN A 47 -7.38 2.27 9.67
CA ASN A 47 -7.31 3.70 9.93
C ASN A 47 -8.62 4.37 9.44
N LYS A 48 -9.53 4.61 10.38
CA LYS A 48 -10.78 5.32 10.09
C LYS A 48 -10.45 6.79 9.86
N PRO A 49 -10.84 7.39 8.72
CA PRO A 49 -10.73 8.83 8.58
C PRO A 49 -11.58 9.51 9.67
N LEU A 50 -11.07 10.62 10.21
CA LEU A 50 -11.77 11.41 11.22
C LEU A 50 -13.23 11.66 10.80
N GLU A 51 -14.20 11.36 11.67
CA GLU A 51 -15.65 11.46 11.39
C GLU A 51 -16.09 12.88 11.02
N ARG A 52 -15.37 13.89 11.50
CA ARG A 52 -15.63 15.32 11.23
C ARG A 52 -14.48 15.88 10.42
N GLN A 53 -14.58 15.78 9.10
CA GLN A 53 -13.67 16.40 8.17
C GLN A 53 -14.12 17.84 7.95
N ASN A 54 -13.41 18.79 8.55
CA ASN A 54 -13.62 20.21 8.25
C ASN A 54 -12.72 20.59 7.08
N SER A 55 -13.26 21.22 6.03
CA SER A 55 -12.47 21.66 4.87
C SER A 55 -11.35 22.62 5.28
N THR A 56 -11.54 23.38 6.36
CA THR A 56 -10.55 24.31 6.92
C THR A 56 -9.33 23.60 7.51
N THR A 57 -9.46 22.35 7.97
CA THR A 57 -8.33 21.59 8.54
C THR A 57 -7.67 20.66 7.53
N ALA A 58 -8.14 20.61 6.27
CA ALA A 58 -7.65 19.69 5.25
C ALA A 58 -6.14 19.79 4.98
N SER A 59 -5.53 20.98 5.13
CA SER A 59 -4.09 21.20 4.98
C SER A 59 -3.24 20.60 6.10
N LEU A 60 -3.84 20.25 7.24
CA LEU A 60 -3.15 19.62 8.38
C LEU A 60 -3.08 18.09 8.24
N PHE A 61 -3.75 17.51 7.25
CA PHE A 61 -3.76 16.07 7.06
C PHE A 61 -2.62 15.64 6.14
N ILE A 62 -1.86 14.64 6.58
CA ILE A 62 -0.84 13.94 5.78
C ILE A 62 -1.48 13.21 4.59
N SER A 63 -2.76 12.82 4.72
CA SER A 63 -3.54 12.13 3.69
C SER A 63 -4.88 12.84 3.47
N ASN A 64 -5.25 13.11 2.21
CA ASN A 64 -6.50 13.79 1.88
C ASN A 64 -7.70 13.13 2.61
N PRO A 65 -8.40 13.86 3.50
CA PRO A 65 -9.47 13.28 4.30
C PRO A 65 -10.68 12.92 3.42
N MET A 66 -10.89 13.61 2.30
CA MET A 66 -12.00 13.35 1.39
C MET A 66 -11.79 12.03 0.65
N LYS A 67 -12.75 11.11 0.81
CA LYS A 67 -12.78 9.72 0.28
C LYS A 67 -11.93 9.49 -0.97
N GLN A 68 -11.02 8.51 -0.90
CA GLN A 68 -10.34 7.94 -2.07
C GLN A 68 -11.38 7.34 -3.04
N GLY A 69 -11.49 7.92 -4.23
CA GLY A 69 -12.35 7.39 -5.29
C GLY A 69 -11.81 6.08 -5.88
N PHE A 70 -12.66 5.31 -6.55
CA PHE A 70 -12.29 4.05 -7.24
C PHE A 70 -11.12 4.25 -8.22
N PHE A 71 -11.10 5.38 -8.94
CA PHE A 71 -10.02 5.73 -9.86
C PHE A 71 -8.67 5.94 -9.17
N GLN A 72 -8.63 6.49 -7.95
CA GLN A 72 -7.37 6.63 -7.20
C GLN A 72 -6.76 5.28 -6.80
N ARG A 73 -7.59 4.25 -6.58
CA ARG A 73 -7.10 2.88 -6.34
C ARG A 73 -6.43 2.29 -7.58
N LEU A 74 -6.88 2.65 -8.79
CA LEU A 74 -6.28 2.21 -10.04
C LEU A 74 -4.92 2.87 -10.30
N PHE A 75 -4.72 4.10 -9.81
CA PHE A 75 -3.43 4.82 -9.85
C PHE A 75 -2.56 4.58 -8.61
N SER A 76 -2.95 3.68 -7.70
CA SER A 76 -2.12 3.33 -6.54
C SER A 76 -0.78 2.75 -7.02
N THR A 77 0.31 3.39 -6.58
CA THR A 77 1.70 2.97 -6.83
C THR A 77 2.10 1.76 -5.98
N HIS A 78 1.28 1.40 -4.99
CA HIS A 78 1.47 0.27 -4.09
C HIS A 78 0.35 -0.77 -4.28
N PRO A 79 0.64 -2.07 -4.04
CA PRO A 79 -0.39 -3.10 -4.03
C PRO A 79 -1.38 -2.87 -2.87
N PRO A 80 -2.62 -3.34 -3.00
CA PRO A 80 -3.59 -3.33 -1.90
C PRO A 80 -3.00 -3.93 -0.61
N LEU A 81 -3.39 -3.39 0.54
CA LEU A 81 -2.92 -3.88 1.84
C LEU A 81 -3.30 -5.35 2.07
N ASP A 82 -4.45 -5.78 1.59
CA ASP A 82 -4.91 -7.17 1.69
C ASP A 82 -3.96 -8.14 0.98
N ASP A 83 -3.49 -7.79 -0.23
CA ASP A 83 -2.55 -8.62 -0.98
C ASP A 83 -1.21 -8.76 -0.24
N ARG A 84 -0.73 -7.67 0.38
CA ARG A 84 0.50 -7.69 1.20
C ARG A 84 0.33 -8.56 2.44
N ILE A 85 -0.76 -8.39 3.17
CA ILE A 85 -1.07 -9.17 4.38
C ILE A 85 -1.16 -10.66 4.04
N ASN A 86 -1.88 -11.02 2.97
CA ASN A 86 -2.04 -12.41 2.54
C ASN A 86 -0.69 -13.03 2.17
N ARG A 87 0.13 -12.31 1.40
CA ARG A 87 1.47 -12.78 1.02
C ARG A 87 2.40 -12.95 2.22
N LEU A 88 2.32 -12.07 3.21
CA LEU A 88 3.09 -12.20 4.45
C LEU A 88 2.61 -13.39 5.29
N LYS A 89 1.31 -13.64 5.37
CA LYS A 89 0.74 -14.82 6.05
C LYS A 89 1.11 -16.13 5.34
N GLU A 90 1.22 -16.13 4.01
CA GLU A 90 1.68 -17.30 3.26
C GLU A 90 3.19 -17.55 3.45
N ASN A 91 3.99 -16.48 3.46
CA ASN A 91 5.44 -16.58 3.58
C ASN A 91 5.91 -16.78 5.03
N SER A 92 5.13 -16.41 6.05
CA SER A 92 5.50 -16.64 7.47
C SER A 92 5.69 -18.13 7.78
N ALA A 93 5.04 -19.03 7.04
CA ALA A 93 5.27 -20.47 7.11
C ALA A 93 6.64 -20.91 6.53
N ARG A 94 7.37 -20.02 5.84
CA ARG A 94 8.62 -20.32 5.14
C ARG A 94 9.86 -19.63 5.73
N PHE A 95 9.69 -18.71 6.68
CA PHE A 95 10.78 -17.92 7.28
C PHE A 95 11.22 -18.46 8.65
#